data_AF-A0A314UIK1-F1
#
_entry.id   AF-A0A314UIK1-F1
#
_cell.length_a   1.000
_cell.length_b   1.000
_cell.length_c   1.000
_cell.angle_alpha   90.00
_cell.angle_beta   90.00
_cell.angle_gamma   90.00
#
_symmetry.space_group_name_H-M   'P 1'
#
loop_
_entity.id
_entity.type
_entity.pdbx_description
1 polymer ?
#
loop_
_entity_poly.entity_id
_entity_poly.type
_entity_poly.pdbx_seq_one_letter_code
_entity_poly.pdbx_strand_id
1 'polypeptide(L)'
;MVTVEQLQDDNFCSQCPPPLSLQGIRIPLYLFGSNSVLDNGSVGGISCLIEEEQSVLDSILLAQWEDRMWKGLFRYDVTTSEIKVIGGRRKFIAQFNEGWSRDFKPELVLSAAVPDCGLLITINSSPVEYGHVFLVPHSSNILHQFLDARSLELVLRVAVEVNNCSFRLFYDYSPSASHIYFQACYLQIPLPVEFMPLDTFFGDGQEGMHISSVTDYPIKTLVFESNHLNMMMEVLAEICSCLQEKLIPYNLLISDHGKRIFLFFQLQTSKNSCTLSAWECGGYFVVKSRSEFDQATEQALLKQLTTVSLDDEGFQGVKRLCCTIASKFAS
;
A
#
# COMPACT_ATOMS: atom_id res chain seq x y z
N MET A 1 14.58 15.10 3.84
CA MET A 1 13.97 13.96 4.54
C MET A 1 12.59 14.37 5.03
N VAL A 2 11.53 13.68 4.62
CA VAL A 2 10.23 13.84 5.28
C VAL A 2 10.26 12.92 6.49
N THR A 3 10.51 13.46 7.68
CA THR A 3 10.39 12.69 8.92
C THR A 3 8.97 12.85 9.45
N VAL A 4 8.21 11.76 9.46
CA VAL A 4 6.84 11.74 9.98
C VAL A 4 6.91 11.45 11.48
N GLU A 5 6.84 12.49 12.31
CA GLU A 5 6.76 12.32 13.77
C GLU A 5 5.31 12.28 14.27
N GLN A 6 5.03 11.37 15.21
CA GLN A 6 3.82 11.42 16.03
C GLN A 6 4.09 12.31 17.23
N LEU A 7 3.51 13.51 17.28
CA LEU A 7 3.47 14.28 18.51
C LEU A 7 2.37 13.72 19.41
N GLN A 8 2.77 13.03 20.48
CA GLN A 8 1.96 12.86 21.70
C GLN A 8 2.21 14.09 22.60
N ASP A 9 1.21 14.96 22.68
CA ASP A 9 0.88 16.02 23.64
C ASP A 9 1.96 16.79 24.47
N ASP A 10 1.63 18.09 24.63
CA ASP A 10 1.93 18.99 25.76
C ASP A 10 3.21 19.84 25.82
N ASN A 11 3.84 20.20 24.71
CA ASN A 11 4.78 21.35 24.70
C ASN A 11 4.55 22.29 23.52
N PHE A 12 3.46 23.06 23.58
CA PHE A 12 3.29 24.22 22.71
C PHE A 12 4.25 25.34 23.10
N CYS A 13 5.17 25.67 22.19
CA CYS A 13 5.84 26.96 22.18
C CYS A 13 4.78 28.07 22.04
N SER A 14 4.86 29.10 22.88
CA SER A 14 3.83 30.08 23.21
C SER A 14 3.49 31.11 22.11
N GLN A 15 3.63 30.77 20.82
CA GLN A 15 3.43 31.71 19.71
C GLN A 15 2.45 31.25 18.61
N CYS A 16 1.77 30.10 18.74
CA CYS A 16 0.72 29.70 17.80
C CYS A 16 -0.64 29.55 18.51
N PRO A 17 -1.75 30.01 17.90
CA PRO A 17 -3.08 29.77 18.45
C PRO A 17 -3.36 28.25 18.49
N PRO A 18 -4.03 27.73 19.53
CA PRO A 18 -4.24 26.30 19.68
C PRO A 18 -5.10 25.77 18.51
N PRO A 19 -4.77 24.62 17.90
CA PRO A 19 -5.66 23.99 16.96
C PRO A 19 -6.95 23.56 17.68
N LEU A 20 -8.08 23.82 17.04
CA LEU A 20 -9.41 23.42 17.50
C LEU A 20 -9.40 21.93 17.88
N SER A 21 -9.59 21.66 19.17
CA SER A 21 -9.77 20.32 19.72
C SER A 21 -11.08 19.72 19.20
N LEU A 22 -11.00 18.99 18.10
CA LEU A 22 -12.04 18.07 17.64
C LEU A 22 -11.55 16.64 17.89
N GLN A 23 -12.09 16.02 18.92
CA GLN A 23 -11.68 14.71 19.40
C GLN A 23 -11.81 13.65 18.28
N GLY A 24 -10.68 13.15 17.78
CA GLY A 24 -10.63 11.99 16.86
C GLY A 24 -10.49 12.28 15.36
N ILE A 25 -10.52 13.55 14.92
CA ILE A 25 -10.17 13.94 13.55
C ILE A 25 -8.69 14.28 13.52
N ARG A 26 -7.91 13.61 12.67
CA ARG A 26 -6.48 13.90 12.46
C ARG A 26 -6.30 14.54 11.09
N ILE A 27 -5.65 15.70 11.09
CA ILE A 27 -5.09 16.30 9.88
C ILE A 27 -3.70 15.67 9.67
N PRO A 28 -3.40 15.08 8.51
CA PRO A 28 -2.05 14.59 8.22
C PRO A 28 -1.07 15.76 8.28
N LEU A 29 -0.10 15.70 9.20
CA LEU A 29 0.98 16.69 9.28
C LEU A 29 2.17 16.14 8.51
N TYR A 30 2.61 16.85 7.48
CA TYR A 30 3.79 16.52 6.70
C TYR A 30 4.94 17.42 7.16
N LEU A 31 5.98 16.85 7.77
CA LEU A 31 7.16 17.61 8.17
C LEU A 31 8.21 17.55 7.06
N PHE A 32 8.68 18.71 6.62
CA PHE A 32 9.70 18.85 5.59
C PHE A 32 11.00 19.36 6.20
N GLY A 33 12.09 18.59 6.12
CA GLY A 33 13.41 19.06 6.56
C GLY A 33 14.58 18.33 5.91
N SER A 34 15.62 19.07 5.50
CA SER A 34 16.97 18.53 5.47
C SER A 34 17.53 18.65 6.88
N ASN A 35 17.92 17.53 7.51
CA ASN A 35 18.70 17.59 8.75
C ASN A 35 20.09 18.12 8.39
N SER A 36 20.22 19.44 8.20
CA SER A 36 21.52 20.08 8.28
C SER A 36 21.88 20.16 9.75
N VAL A 37 22.74 19.24 10.19
CA VAL A 37 23.42 19.28 11.48
C VAL A 37 23.95 20.71 11.69
N LEU A 38 23.33 21.45 12.60
CA LEU A 38 23.99 22.56 13.28
C LEU A 38 24.34 22.08 14.68
N ASP A 39 25.64 21.87 14.82
CA ASP A 39 26.40 21.61 16.02
C ASP A 39 26.04 22.58 17.15
N ASN A 40 25.71 22.04 18.33
CA ASN A 40 26.36 22.45 19.58
C ASN A 40 25.86 21.63 20.79
N GLY A 41 26.80 20.90 21.40
CA GLY A 41 26.80 20.67 22.85
C GLY A 41 26.52 19.24 23.33
N SER A 42 27.59 18.43 23.39
CA SER A 42 27.91 17.46 24.45
C SER A 42 26.76 16.99 25.37
N VAL A 43 26.43 15.69 25.35
CA VAL A 43 26.81 14.68 26.37
C VAL A 43 26.39 13.29 25.83
N GLY A 44 27.26 12.30 26.02
CA GLY A 44 27.22 10.99 25.38
C GLY A 44 25.93 10.17 25.55
N GLY A 45 25.54 9.55 24.45
CA GLY A 45 24.64 8.40 24.36
C GLY A 45 24.90 7.74 23.02
N ILE A 46 25.14 6.44 23.02
CA ILE A 46 25.41 5.64 21.82
C ILE A 46 24.17 5.72 20.91
N SER A 47 24.20 6.58 19.89
CA SER A 47 23.21 6.55 18.82
C SER A 47 23.87 5.93 17.59
N CYS A 48 23.61 4.64 17.38
CA CYS A 48 23.78 4.04 16.06
C CYS A 48 22.64 4.60 15.17
N LEU A 49 22.75 5.87 14.79
CA LEU A 49 21.95 6.45 13.73
C LEU A 49 22.56 5.90 12.44
N ILE A 50 21.96 4.83 11.93
CA ILE A 50 22.14 4.49 10.53
C ILE A 50 21.48 5.67 9.81
N GLU A 51 22.31 6.60 9.32
CA GLU A 51 21.87 7.60 8.35
C GLU A 51 21.32 6.81 7.17
N GLU A 52 19.99 6.71 7.04
CA GLU A 52 19.38 6.21 5.82
C GLU A 52 19.82 7.16 4.70
N GLU A 53 20.72 6.69 3.83
CA GLU A 53 21.13 7.46 2.65
C GLU A 53 19.88 7.90 1.90
N GLN A 54 19.78 9.20 1.67
CA GLN A 54 18.59 9.79 1.08
C GLN A 54 18.41 9.26 -0.34
N SER A 55 17.32 8.52 -0.57
CA SER A 55 17.00 7.98 -1.88
C SER A 55 16.78 9.10 -2.91
N VAL A 56 17.50 9.00 -4.03
CA VAL A 56 17.34 9.91 -5.18
C VAL A 56 15.96 9.72 -5.80
N LEU A 57 15.48 8.48 -5.90
CA LEU A 57 14.17 8.19 -6.48
C LEU A 57 13.04 8.75 -5.61
N ASP A 58 13.10 8.54 -4.29
CA ASP A 58 12.15 9.13 -3.31
C ASP A 58 12.10 10.66 -3.48
N SER A 59 13.26 11.31 -3.49
CA SER A 59 13.38 12.77 -3.64
C SER A 59 12.80 13.27 -4.98
N ILE A 60 13.03 12.55 -6.08
CA ILE A 60 12.46 12.90 -7.39
C ILE A 60 10.93 12.73 -7.38
N LEU A 61 10.40 11.61 -6.85
CA LEU A 61 8.97 11.37 -6.82
C LEU A 61 8.24 12.46 -6.03
N LEU A 62 8.75 12.81 -4.85
CA LEU A 62 8.17 13.84 -4.00
C LEU A 62 8.27 15.22 -4.65
N ALA A 63 9.47 15.62 -5.11
CA ALA A 63 9.65 16.93 -5.75
C ALA A 63 8.78 17.09 -7.01
N GLN A 64 8.66 16.04 -7.82
CA GLN A 64 7.80 16.07 -8.99
C GLN A 64 6.33 16.19 -8.57
N TRP A 65 5.87 15.41 -7.60
CA TRP A 65 4.48 15.44 -7.12
C TRP A 65 4.11 16.81 -6.54
N GLU A 66 4.97 17.38 -5.69
CA GLU A 66 4.79 18.70 -5.09
C GLU A 66 4.77 19.82 -6.12
N ASP A 67 5.65 19.78 -7.12
CA ASP A 67 5.61 20.76 -8.22
C ASP A 67 4.25 20.77 -8.92
N ARG A 68 3.60 19.60 -9.12
CA ARG A 68 2.25 19.52 -9.72
C ARG A 68 1.18 20.03 -8.77
N MET A 69 1.32 19.74 -7.47
CA MET A 69 0.44 20.28 -6.43
C MET A 69 0.49 21.81 -6.41
N TRP A 70 1.69 22.41 -6.33
CA TRP A 70 1.89 23.87 -6.31
C TRP A 70 1.37 24.56 -7.57
N LYS A 71 1.41 23.87 -8.72
CA LYS A 71 0.82 24.34 -9.97
C LYS A 71 -0.70 24.16 -10.06
N GLY A 72 -1.35 23.58 -9.06
CA GLY A 72 -2.80 23.37 -9.03
C GLY A 72 -3.28 22.33 -10.05
N LEU A 73 -2.47 21.33 -10.37
CA LEU A 73 -2.78 20.33 -11.41
C LEU A 73 -3.60 19.14 -10.88
N PHE A 74 -3.90 19.11 -9.58
CA PHE A 74 -4.76 18.10 -8.97
C PHE A 74 -6.20 18.57 -8.90
N ARG A 75 -7.14 17.61 -8.89
CA ARG A 75 -8.58 17.91 -8.81
C ARG A 75 -9.02 18.46 -7.46
N TYR A 76 -8.28 18.11 -6.42
CA TYR A 76 -8.51 18.54 -5.05
C TYR A 76 -7.19 18.46 -4.28
N ASP A 77 -7.13 19.16 -3.15
CA ASP A 77 -5.98 19.09 -2.25
C ASP A 77 -6.17 17.95 -1.25
N VAL A 78 -5.52 16.81 -1.53
CA VAL A 78 -5.57 15.63 -0.68
C VAL A 78 -4.97 15.86 0.72
N THR A 79 -4.11 16.86 0.89
CA THR A 79 -3.51 17.15 2.20
C THR A 79 -4.49 17.80 3.17
N THR A 80 -5.62 18.28 2.66
CA THR A 80 -6.73 18.82 3.47
C THR A 80 -7.77 17.76 3.82
N SER A 81 -7.61 16.52 3.36
CA SER A 81 -8.56 15.44 3.60
C SER A 81 -8.69 15.13 5.09
N GLU A 82 -9.93 14.99 5.56
CA GLU A 82 -10.22 14.58 6.93
C GLU A 82 -10.02 13.07 7.07
N ILE A 83 -9.14 12.68 7.99
CA ILE A 83 -8.88 11.29 8.33
C ILE A 83 -9.32 11.04 9.78
N LYS A 84 -9.96 9.90 10.02
CA LYS A 84 -10.22 9.42 11.37
C LYS A 84 -9.84 7.96 11.54
N VAL A 85 -9.33 7.64 12.72
CA VAL A 85 -9.18 6.25 13.17
C VAL A 85 -10.51 5.83 13.78
N ILE A 86 -11.11 4.79 13.21
CA ILE A 86 -12.36 4.22 13.65
C ILE A 86 -12.18 3.58 15.03
N GLY A 87 -13.07 3.94 15.95
CA GLY A 87 -13.11 3.36 17.29
C GLY A 87 -13.32 1.85 17.22
N GLY A 88 -12.51 1.11 17.98
CA GLY A 88 -12.51 -0.35 17.94
C GLY A 88 -11.12 -0.96 18.13
N ARG A 89 -11.03 -2.29 17.99
CA ARG A 89 -9.80 -3.06 18.18
C ARG A 89 -8.90 -3.06 16.93
N ARG A 90 -9.49 -3.01 15.74
CA ARG A 90 -8.80 -3.07 14.44
C ARG A 90 -8.17 -1.75 14.02
N LYS A 91 -8.62 -0.63 14.60
CA LYS A 91 -8.11 0.72 14.28
C LYS A 91 -8.17 1.02 12.79
N PHE A 92 -9.26 0.60 12.12
CA PHE A 92 -9.50 0.97 10.72
C PHE A 92 -9.43 2.47 10.51
N ILE A 93 -9.04 2.88 9.32
CA ILE A 93 -8.87 4.28 8.96
C ILE A 93 -9.96 4.64 7.95
N ALA A 94 -10.68 5.73 8.19
CA ALA A 94 -11.56 6.31 7.19
C ALA A 94 -11.01 7.68 6.78
N GLN A 95 -11.02 7.96 5.47
CA GLN A 95 -10.68 9.25 4.89
C GLN A 95 -11.86 9.77 4.08
N PHE A 96 -12.26 11.01 4.31
CA PHE A 96 -13.29 11.67 3.52
C PHE A 96 -12.70 12.40 2.32
N ASN A 97 -13.06 11.96 1.11
CA ASN A 97 -12.68 12.61 -0.15
C ASN A 97 -13.92 12.86 -1.02
N GLU A 98 -14.53 14.05 -0.91
CA GLU A 98 -15.72 14.43 -1.67
C GLU A 98 -15.50 14.39 -3.20
N GLY A 99 -14.31 14.77 -3.65
CA GLY A 99 -13.94 14.82 -5.07
C GLY A 99 -13.41 13.51 -5.68
N TRP A 100 -13.29 12.44 -4.89
CA TRP A 100 -12.69 11.19 -5.36
C TRP A 100 -13.72 10.23 -5.98
N SER A 101 -13.44 9.72 -7.17
CA SER A 101 -14.29 8.71 -7.81
C SER A 101 -13.52 7.54 -8.43
N ARG A 102 -13.85 6.31 -8.00
CA ARG A 102 -13.42 5.04 -8.61
C ARG A 102 -13.86 4.87 -10.07
N ASP A 103 -14.91 5.57 -10.50
CA ASP A 103 -15.44 5.47 -11.87
C ASP A 103 -14.60 6.27 -12.87
N PHE A 104 -13.63 7.05 -12.38
CA PHE A 104 -12.72 7.75 -13.26
C PHE A 104 -11.70 6.77 -13.83
N LYS A 105 -11.88 6.38 -15.09
CA LYS A 105 -10.83 5.71 -15.85
C LYS A 105 -9.69 6.70 -16.04
N PRO A 106 -8.49 6.49 -15.44
CA PRO A 106 -7.35 7.31 -15.75
C PRO A 106 -7.06 7.22 -17.25
N GLU A 107 -7.11 8.34 -17.96
CA GLU A 107 -6.67 8.42 -19.34
C GLU A 107 -5.14 8.47 -19.31
N LEU A 108 -4.51 7.30 -19.50
CA LEU A 108 -3.06 7.18 -19.64
C LEU A 108 -2.64 7.84 -20.95
N VAL A 109 -2.29 9.12 -20.90
CA VAL A 109 -1.67 9.81 -22.02
C VAL A 109 -0.16 9.54 -21.98
N LEU A 110 0.27 8.56 -22.76
CA LEU A 110 1.70 8.25 -22.93
C LEU A 110 2.36 9.38 -23.72
N SER A 111 3.01 10.31 -23.03
CA SER A 111 3.76 11.41 -23.68
C SER A 111 5.17 11.00 -24.11
N ALA A 112 5.68 9.83 -23.68
CA ALA A 112 7.06 9.40 -23.91
C ALA A 112 7.12 7.93 -24.32
N ALA A 113 8.07 7.60 -25.20
CA ALA A 113 8.40 6.21 -25.51
C ALA A 113 8.98 5.54 -24.26
N VAL A 114 8.35 4.46 -23.80
CA VAL A 114 8.88 3.65 -22.70
C VAL A 114 9.77 2.59 -23.33
N PRO A 115 11.04 2.46 -22.91
CA PRO A 115 11.91 1.42 -23.44
C PRO A 115 11.35 0.03 -23.14
N ASP A 116 11.71 -0.95 -23.97
CA ASP A 116 11.38 -2.35 -23.71
C ASP A 116 11.79 -2.71 -22.29
N CYS A 117 10.87 -3.33 -21.55
CA CYS A 117 11.10 -3.76 -20.18
C CYS A 117 11.33 -2.60 -19.18
N GLY A 118 10.95 -1.39 -19.57
CA GLY A 118 10.95 -0.21 -18.71
C GLY A 118 9.75 -0.16 -17.78
N LEU A 119 9.77 0.83 -16.89
CA LEU A 119 8.69 1.15 -15.98
C LEU A 119 8.31 2.61 -16.18
N LEU A 120 7.04 2.86 -16.47
CA LEU A 120 6.52 4.23 -16.52
C LEU A 120 5.93 4.59 -15.17
N ILE A 121 6.36 5.72 -14.60
CA ILE A 121 5.77 6.28 -13.38
C ILE A 121 5.01 7.55 -13.74
N THR A 122 3.71 7.61 -13.42
CA THR A 122 2.86 8.79 -13.66
C THR A 122 2.26 9.30 -12.37
N ILE A 123 2.10 10.62 -12.26
CA ILE A 123 1.47 11.24 -11.10
C ILE A 123 -0.05 11.15 -11.26
N ASN A 124 -0.75 10.69 -10.22
CA ASN A 124 -2.20 10.63 -10.23
C ASN A 124 -2.79 12.04 -9.96
N SER A 125 -3.58 12.56 -10.89
CA SER A 125 -4.25 13.87 -10.76
C SER A 125 -5.43 13.87 -9.78
N SER A 126 -5.84 12.69 -9.31
CA SER A 126 -6.83 12.48 -8.23
C SER A 126 -6.20 11.66 -7.10
N PRO A 127 -5.20 12.22 -6.39
CA PRO A 127 -4.41 11.48 -5.42
C PRO A 127 -5.26 11.00 -4.24
N VAL A 128 -5.04 9.76 -3.79
CA VAL A 128 -5.70 9.22 -2.59
C VAL A 128 -4.97 9.69 -1.35
N GLU A 129 -3.65 9.74 -1.44
CA GLU A 129 -2.76 10.25 -0.39
C GLU A 129 -1.58 11.00 -1.02
N TYR A 130 -0.77 11.63 -0.17
CA TYR A 130 0.45 12.32 -0.57
C TYR A 130 1.37 11.41 -1.40
N GLY A 131 1.94 11.99 -2.47
CA GLY A 131 2.82 11.27 -3.41
C GLY A 131 2.14 10.18 -4.25
N HIS A 132 0.80 10.18 -4.39
CA HIS A 132 0.11 9.15 -5.18
C HIS A 132 0.56 9.13 -6.66
N VAL A 133 1.17 8.01 -7.06
CA VAL A 133 1.64 7.71 -8.42
C VAL A 133 1.09 6.37 -8.92
N PHE A 134 1.03 6.21 -10.24
CA PHE A 134 0.87 4.91 -10.90
C PHE A 134 2.22 4.42 -11.42
N LEU A 135 2.45 3.12 -11.33
CA LEU A 135 3.61 2.43 -11.90
C LEU A 135 3.11 1.44 -12.93
N VAL A 136 3.52 1.60 -14.19
CA VAL A 136 3.04 0.81 -15.32
C VAL A 136 4.23 0.08 -15.95
N PRO A 137 4.44 -1.20 -15.62
CA PRO A 137 5.48 -2.01 -16.24
C PRO A 137 5.21 -2.15 -17.74
N HIS A 138 6.22 -1.90 -18.57
CA HIS A 138 6.10 -2.06 -20.00
C HIS A 138 6.40 -3.51 -20.38
N SER A 139 5.38 -4.22 -20.86
CA SER A 139 5.53 -5.55 -21.45
C SER A 139 5.39 -5.48 -22.97
N SER A 140 6.31 -6.12 -23.68
CA SER A 140 6.27 -6.24 -25.14
C SER A 140 5.16 -7.19 -25.62
N ASN A 141 4.54 -7.96 -24.72
CA ASN A 141 3.58 -9.01 -25.05
C ASN A 141 2.15 -8.62 -24.63
N ILE A 142 1.44 -7.90 -25.53
CA ILE A 142 0.11 -7.33 -25.29
C ILE A 142 -0.99 -8.40 -25.13
N LEU A 143 -0.72 -9.63 -25.55
CA LEU A 143 -1.73 -10.69 -25.73
C LEU A 143 -2.18 -11.38 -24.43
N HIS A 144 -1.37 -11.36 -23.37
CA HIS A 144 -1.71 -11.97 -22.08
C HIS A 144 -1.23 -11.06 -20.93
N GLN A 145 -2.15 -10.29 -20.34
CA GLN A 145 -1.84 -9.36 -19.26
C GLN A 145 -1.97 -10.04 -17.89
N PHE A 146 -1.13 -11.07 -17.67
CA PHE A 146 -0.99 -11.69 -16.35
C PHE A 146 0.15 -11.01 -15.59
N LEU A 147 0.04 -11.01 -14.26
CA LEU A 147 1.07 -10.45 -13.40
C LEU A 147 2.29 -11.39 -13.37
N ASP A 148 3.30 -11.09 -14.18
CA ASP A 148 4.53 -11.88 -14.29
C ASP A 148 5.60 -11.48 -13.26
N ALA A 149 6.57 -12.37 -13.05
CA ALA A 149 7.66 -12.19 -12.09
C ALA A 149 8.49 -10.94 -12.39
N ARG A 150 8.66 -10.60 -13.67
CA ARG A 150 9.42 -9.44 -14.12
C ARG A 150 8.75 -8.12 -13.76
N SER A 151 7.43 -8.03 -13.97
CA SER A 151 6.64 -6.85 -13.63
C SER A 151 6.64 -6.62 -12.13
N LEU A 152 6.50 -7.70 -11.35
CA LEU A 152 6.63 -7.69 -9.90
C LEU A 152 8.03 -7.24 -9.47
N GLU A 153 9.10 -7.77 -10.07
CA GLU A 153 10.49 -7.40 -9.78
C GLU A 153 10.77 -5.92 -10.05
N LEU A 154 10.31 -5.38 -11.19
CA LEU A 154 10.46 -3.95 -11.52
C LEU A 154 9.81 -3.05 -10.48
N VAL A 155 8.60 -3.40 -10.05
CA VAL A 155 7.84 -2.62 -9.07
C VAL A 155 8.47 -2.74 -7.68
N LEU A 156 8.91 -3.93 -7.30
CA LEU A 156 9.60 -4.16 -6.04
C LEU A 156 10.91 -3.39 -5.94
N ARG A 157 11.67 -3.31 -7.03
CA ARG A 157 12.88 -2.48 -7.10
C ARG A 157 12.59 -1.01 -6.83
N VAL A 158 11.43 -0.49 -7.25
CA VAL A 158 11.03 0.88 -6.88
C VAL A 158 10.81 0.99 -5.38
N ALA A 159 10.17 0.01 -4.73
CA ALA A 159 10.00 0.00 -3.28
C ALA A 159 11.35 0.03 -2.54
N VAL A 160 12.29 -0.80 -2.99
CA VAL A 160 13.64 -0.90 -2.43
C VAL A 160 14.42 0.39 -2.65
N GLU A 161 14.38 0.94 -3.86
CA GLU A 161 15.13 2.15 -4.22
C GLU A 161 14.55 3.40 -3.55
N VAL A 162 13.23 3.53 -3.45
CA VAL A 162 12.58 4.60 -2.65
C VAL A 162 13.02 4.51 -1.19
N ASN A 163 13.23 3.30 -0.69
CA ASN A 163 13.76 3.04 0.64
C ASN A 163 13.04 3.82 1.76
N ASN A 164 11.72 3.87 1.71
CA ASN A 164 10.90 4.61 2.67
C ASN A 164 9.75 3.73 3.19
N CYS A 165 9.74 3.45 4.49
CA CYS A 165 8.68 2.67 5.16
C CYS A 165 7.27 3.27 4.95
N SER A 166 7.17 4.58 4.72
CA SER A 166 5.90 5.24 4.45
C SER A 166 5.34 4.92 3.06
N PHE A 167 6.20 4.58 2.09
CA PHE A 167 5.82 4.26 0.72
C PHE A 167 5.23 2.84 0.63
N ARG A 168 3.94 2.76 0.26
CA ARG A 168 3.26 1.49 -0.02
C ARG A 168 2.94 1.38 -1.49
N LEU A 169 3.03 0.17 -2.03
CA LEU A 169 2.52 -0.16 -3.36
C LEU A 169 1.31 -1.06 -3.26
N PHE A 170 0.38 -0.88 -4.19
CA PHE A 170 -0.92 -1.52 -4.23
C PHE A 170 -1.18 -2.05 -5.63
N TYR A 171 -1.73 -3.25 -5.72
CA TYR A 171 -2.21 -3.84 -6.96
C TYR A 171 -3.62 -4.38 -6.75
N ASP A 172 -4.53 -3.92 -7.60
CA ASP A 172 -5.92 -4.38 -7.64
C ASP A 172 -6.09 -5.29 -8.85
N TYR A 173 -6.27 -6.60 -8.63
CA TYR A 173 -6.52 -7.51 -9.74
C TYR A 173 -7.89 -7.20 -10.36
N SER A 174 -7.92 -7.07 -11.68
CA SER A 174 -9.17 -6.97 -12.44
C SER A 174 -9.07 -7.81 -13.72
N PRO A 175 -9.96 -8.79 -13.93
CA PRO A 175 -9.95 -9.62 -15.13
C PRO A 175 -10.32 -8.84 -16.40
N SER A 176 -10.84 -7.61 -16.26
CA SER A 176 -11.21 -6.72 -17.36
C SER A 176 -10.23 -5.56 -17.57
N ALA A 177 -9.12 -5.52 -16.83
CA ALA A 177 -8.10 -4.50 -16.99
C ALA A 177 -7.46 -4.58 -18.38
N SER A 178 -7.26 -3.41 -19.00
CA SER A 178 -6.61 -3.30 -20.30
C SER A 178 -5.10 -3.13 -20.22
N HIS A 179 -4.54 -2.88 -19.01
CA HIS A 179 -3.11 -2.85 -18.71
C HIS A 179 -2.89 -3.24 -17.25
N ILE A 180 -1.71 -3.79 -16.94
CA ILE A 180 -1.22 -3.97 -15.56
C ILE A 180 -0.65 -2.63 -15.08
N TYR A 181 -1.12 -2.18 -13.93
CA TYR A 181 -0.53 -1.04 -13.24
C TYR A 181 -0.61 -1.25 -11.73
N PHE A 182 0.32 -0.63 -11.03
CA PHE A 182 0.36 -0.52 -9.59
C PHE A 182 0.07 0.91 -9.20
N GLN A 183 -0.44 1.09 -7.99
CA GLN A 183 -0.59 2.38 -7.34
C GLN A 183 0.42 2.47 -6.20
N ALA A 184 0.94 3.65 -5.93
CA ALA A 184 1.78 3.87 -4.76
C ALA A 184 1.52 5.23 -4.14
N CYS A 185 1.58 5.30 -2.82
CA CYS A 185 1.50 6.56 -2.10
C CYS A 185 2.22 6.44 -0.75
N TYR A 186 2.42 7.58 -0.09
CA TYR A 186 3.02 7.65 1.23
C TYR A 186 1.91 7.67 2.28
N LEU A 187 1.83 6.59 3.06
CA LEU A 187 0.92 6.53 4.21
C LEU A 187 1.70 6.85 5.49
N GLN A 188 1.19 7.79 6.28
CA GLN A 188 1.83 8.17 7.55
C GLN A 188 1.67 7.09 8.62
N ILE A 189 0.54 6.39 8.61
CA ILE A 189 0.19 5.39 9.59
C ILE A 189 0.22 4.04 8.88
N PRO A 190 0.88 3.02 9.45
CA PRO A 190 0.79 1.67 8.90
C PRO A 190 -0.66 1.21 8.83
N LEU A 191 -0.95 0.46 7.78
CA LEU A 191 -2.29 -0.04 7.56
C LEU A 191 -2.66 -1.05 8.67
N PRO A 192 -3.92 -1.07 9.13
CA PRO A 192 -4.40 -2.02 10.14
C PRO A 192 -3.92 -3.47 9.97
N VAL A 193 -3.91 -3.97 8.73
CA VAL A 193 -3.43 -5.33 8.43
C VAL A 193 -1.94 -5.54 8.79
N GLU A 194 -1.12 -4.50 8.69
CA GLU A 194 0.34 -4.57 8.94
C GLU A 194 0.68 -4.76 10.42
N PHE A 195 -0.29 -4.51 11.31
CA PHE A 195 -0.15 -4.71 12.77
C PHE A 195 -0.73 -6.04 13.26
N MET A 196 -1.37 -6.82 12.37
CA MET A 196 -2.04 -8.03 12.79
C MET A 196 -1.04 -9.17 13.01
N PRO A 197 -1.29 -10.05 14.00
CA PRO A 197 -0.41 -11.15 14.29
C PRO A 197 -0.35 -12.14 13.12
N LEU A 198 0.86 -12.65 12.86
CA LEU A 198 1.13 -13.60 11.79
C LEU A 198 1.28 -15.02 12.34
N ASP A 199 0.75 -15.99 11.60
CA ASP A 199 0.93 -17.43 11.84
C ASP A 199 1.67 -18.04 10.65
N THR A 200 2.97 -18.28 10.80
CA THR A 200 3.84 -18.86 9.77
C THR A 200 3.55 -20.35 9.60
N PHE A 201 3.24 -20.77 8.38
CA PHE A 201 2.95 -22.17 8.05
C PHE A 201 3.86 -22.74 6.96
N PHE A 202 4.70 -21.89 6.36
CA PHE A 202 5.76 -22.29 5.42
C PHE A 202 7.01 -21.46 5.72
N GLY A 203 8.18 -22.11 5.70
CA GLY A 203 9.47 -21.45 5.82
C GLY A 203 10.56 -22.27 5.14
N ASP A 204 11.35 -21.61 4.30
CA ASP A 204 12.48 -22.21 3.58
C ASP A 204 13.81 -21.96 4.32
N GLY A 205 13.97 -22.59 5.49
CA GLY A 205 15.14 -22.37 6.36
C GLY A 205 15.11 -21.03 7.12
N GLN A 206 16.26 -20.62 7.66
CA GLN A 206 16.39 -19.42 8.51
C GLN A 206 16.49 -18.11 7.71
N GLU A 207 16.98 -18.17 6.47
CA GLU A 207 17.18 -16.97 5.63
C GLU A 207 16.28 -16.95 4.38
N GLY A 208 15.51 -18.00 4.15
CA GLY A 208 14.66 -18.12 2.97
C GLY A 208 13.29 -17.47 3.12
N MET A 209 12.40 -17.83 2.20
CA MET A 209 11.06 -17.27 2.13
C MET A 209 10.14 -17.86 3.20
N HIS A 210 9.36 -17.00 3.85
CA HIS A 210 8.29 -17.37 4.77
C HIS A 210 6.93 -17.00 4.19
N ILE A 211 5.94 -17.88 4.43
CA ILE A 211 4.54 -17.59 4.13
C ILE A 211 3.76 -17.73 5.43
N SER A 212 3.09 -16.64 5.78
CA SER A 212 2.33 -16.51 7.03
C SER A 212 0.89 -16.14 6.73
N SER A 213 -0.06 -16.65 7.52
CA SER A 213 -1.43 -16.16 7.50
C SER A 213 -1.59 -15.01 8.47
N VAL A 214 -2.26 -13.94 8.03
CA VAL A 214 -2.70 -12.87 8.95
C VAL A 214 -3.84 -13.43 9.80
N THR A 215 -3.64 -13.43 11.11
CA THR A 215 -4.65 -13.90 12.07
C THR A 215 -5.44 -12.72 12.61
N ASP A 216 -6.66 -13.00 13.08
CA ASP A 216 -7.52 -11.99 13.70
C ASP A 216 -7.85 -10.82 12.75
N TYR A 217 -8.02 -11.07 11.45
CA TYR A 217 -8.36 -10.05 10.45
C TYR A 217 -9.52 -10.53 9.56
N PRO A 218 -10.49 -9.65 9.18
CA PRO A 218 -11.75 -10.08 8.57
C PRO A 218 -11.61 -10.60 7.13
N ILE A 219 -10.58 -10.15 6.40
CA ILE A 219 -10.28 -10.65 5.05
C ILE A 219 -9.11 -11.63 5.10
N LYS A 220 -9.31 -12.81 4.51
CA LYS A 220 -8.29 -13.86 4.44
C LYS A 220 -7.08 -13.36 3.66
N THR A 221 -5.94 -13.30 4.35
CA THR A 221 -4.72 -12.65 3.85
C THR A 221 -3.51 -13.52 4.15
N LEU A 222 -2.60 -13.62 3.18
CA LEU A 222 -1.27 -14.17 3.38
C LEU A 222 -0.22 -13.06 3.31
N VAL A 223 0.89 -13.27 4.01
CA VAL A 223 2.08 -12.41 3.95
C VAL A 223 3.25 -13.25 3.48
N PHE A 224 3.97 -12.73 2.51
CA PHE A 224 5.21 -13.27 1.99
C PHE A 224 6.36 -12.37 2.44
N GLU A 225 7.37 -12.99 3.03
CA GLU A 225 8.57 -12.32 3.53
C GLU A 225 9.79 -13.11 3.05
N SER A 226 10.81 -12.44 2.52
CA SER A 226 12.02 -13.10 2.04
C SER A 226 13.17 -12.12 1.94
N ASN A 227 14.39 -12.58 2.26
CA ASN A 227 15.62 -11.84 1.92
C ASN A 227 16.03 -12.04 0.45
N HIS A 228 15.51 -13.09 -0.20
CA HIS A 228 15.76 -13.42 -1.61
C HIS A 228 14.58 -13.00 -2.49
N LEU A 229 14.56 -11.72 -2.87
CA LEU A 229 13.43 -11.11 -3.58
C LEU A 229 13.09 -11.79 -4.91
N ASN A 230 14.09 -12.18 -5.71
CA ASN A 230 13.87 -12.77 -7.03
C ASN A 230 13.06 -14.07 -6.97
N MET A 231 13.40 -14.97 -6.04
CA MET A 231 12.67 -16.23 -5.87
C MET A 231 11.24 -15.99 -5.36
N MET A 232 11.06 -15.03 -4.46
CA MET A 232 9.73 -14.63 -4.00
C MET A 232 8.85 -14.11 -5.15
N MET A 233 9.43 -13.40 -6.14
CA MET A 233 8.69 -12.91 -7.31
C MET A 233 8.24 -14.04 -8.23
N GLU A 234 9.09 -15.05 -8.46
CA GLU A 234 8.72 -16.24 -9.24
C GLU A 234 7.58 -17.02 -8.58
N VAL A 235 7.68 -17.24 -7.26
CA VAL A 235 6.62 -17.91 -6.48
C VAL A 235 5.33 -17.10 -6.52
N LEU A 236 5.39 -15.78 -6.30
CA LEU A 236 4.21 -14.92 -6.31
C LEU A 236 3.55 -14.85 -7.70
N ALA A 237 4.33 -14.78 -8.78
CA ALA A 237 3.81 -14.78 -10.14
C ALA A 237 3.06 -16.08 -10.46
N GLU A 238 3.64 -17.23 -10.10
CA GLU A 238 3.01 -18.54 -10.29
C GLU A 238 1.73 -18.68 -9.44
N ILE A 239 1.74 -18.19 -8.20
CA ILE A 239 0.54 -18.13 -7.34
C ILE A 239 -0.54 -17.27 -8.00
N CYS A 240 -0.21 -16.05 -8.43
CA CYS A 240 -1.14 -15.12 -9.07
C CYS A 240 -1.75 -15.72 -10.35
N SER A 241 -0.94 -16.41 -11.15
CA SER A 241 -1.39 -17.16 -12.33
C SER A 241 -2.40 -18.26 -11.95
N CYS A 242 -2.09 -19.08 -10.96
CA CYS A 242 -2.98 -20.14 -10.48
C CYS A 242 -4.30 -19.60 -9.90
N LEU A 243 -4.26 -18.46 -9.19
CA LEU A 243 -5.46 -17.81 -8.65
C LEU A 243 -6.36 -17.30 -9.78
N GLN A 244 -5.76 -16.72 -10.82
CA GLN A 244 -6.47 -16.29 -12.01
C GLN A 244 -7.15 -17.47 -12.74
N GLU A 245 -6.45 -18.59 -12.94
CA GLU A 245 -7.05 -19.81 -13.53
C GLU A 245 -8.24 -20.34 -12.72
N LYS A 246 -8.17 -20.22 -11.39
CA LYS A 246 -9.24 -20.62 -10.46
C LYS A 246 -10.33 -19.56 -10.31
N LEU A 247 -10.23 -18.42 -11.00
CA LEU A 247 -11.15 -17.28 -10.88
C LEU A 247 -11.29 -16.78 -9.43
N ILE A 248 -10.18 -16.77 -8.69
CA ILE A 248 -10.12 -16.21 -7.32
C ILE A 248 -9.55 -14.79 -7.44
N PRO A 249 -10.36 -13.74 -7.24
CA PRO A 249 -9.85 -12.37 -7.21
C PRO A 249 -8.88 -12.16 -6.05
N TYR A 250 -7.83 -11.37 -6.28
CA TYR A 250 -6.81 -11.10 -5.29
C TYR A 250 -6.28 -9.67 -5.40
N ASN A 251 -5.77 -9.10 -4.30
CA ASN A 251 -5.06 -7.82 -4.34
C ASN A 251 -3.70 -7.97 -3.66
N LEU A 252 -2.76 -7.09 -4.01
CA LEU A 252 -1.46 -7.02 -3.35
C LEU A 252 -1.27 -5.69 -2.63
N LEU A 253 -0.67 -5.77 -1.44
CA LEU A 253 -0.01 -4.64 -0.78
C LEU A 253 1.47 -5.01 -0.62
N ILE A 254 2.37 -4.15 -1.07
CA ILE A 254 3.80 -4.25 -0.82
C ILE A 254 4.17 -3.15 0.16
N SER A 255 4.78 -3.52 1.29
CA SER A 255 5.22 -2.59 2.32
C SER A 255 6.61 -2.91 2.83
N ASP A 256 7.10 -2.09 3.76
CA ASP A 256 8.41 -2.27 4.41
C ASP A 256 9.55 -2.40 3.38
N HIS A 257 9.68 -1.39 2.50
CA HIS A 257 10.72 -1.34 1.46
C HIS A 257 10.67 -2.52 0.46
N GLY A 258 9.54 -3.25 0.39
CA GLY A 258 9.42 -4.45 -0.43
C GLY A 258 9.65 -5.76 0.33
N LYS A 259 9.97 -5.73 1.62
CA LYS A 259 10.21 -6.95 2.40
C LYS A 259 8.95 -7.74 2.70
N ARG A 260 7.78 -7.08 2.74
CA ARG A 260 6.50 -7.70 3.07
C ARG A 260 5.51 -7.52 1.94
N ILE A 261 4.94 -8.63 1.47
CA ILE A 261 3.91 -8.64 0.44
C ILE A 261 2.67 -9.33 0.99
N PHE A 262 1.60 -8.56 1.13
CA PHE A 262 0.29 -9.02 1.56
C PHE A 262 -0.53 -9.40 0.33
N LEU A 263 -1.07 -10.60 0.33
CA LEU A 263 -1.95 -11.14 -0.70
C LEU A 263 -3.34 -11.31 -0.09
N PHE A 264 -4.27 -10.44 -0.49
CA PHE A 264 -5.66 -10.44 -0.01
C PHE A 264 -6.52 -11.27 -0.95
N PHE A 265 -7.25 -12.26 -0.43
CA PHE A 265 -8.15 -13.05 -1.24
C PHE A 265 -9.59 -12.57 -1.15
N GLN A 266 -10.21 -12.39 -2.30
CA GLN A 266 -11.60 -11.98 -2.40
C GLN A 266 -12.45 -13.07 -3.07
N LEU A 267 -13.76 -12.97 -2.86
CA LEU A 267 -14.77 -13.84 -3.41
C LEU A 267 -15.60 -13.05 -4.42
N GLN A 268 -15.82 -13.61 -5.60
CA GLN A 268 -16.68 -13.01 -6.61
C GLN A 268 -18.16 -13.32 -6.31
N THR A 269 -18.83 -12.45 -5.54
CA THR A 269 -20.24 -12.66 -5.14
C THR A 269 -21.22 -12.02 -6.14
N SER A 270 -21.53 -12.73 -7.23
CA SER A 270 -22.48 -12.27 -8.29
C SER A 270 -22.11 -10.94 -8.99
N LYS A 271 -22.87 -10.55 -10.02
CA LYS A 271 -22.55 -9.42 -10.92
C LYS A 271 -22.53 -8.03 -10.26
N ASN A 272 -23.03 -7.90 -9.01
CA ASN A 272 -23.07 -6.64 -8.26
C ASN A 272 -22.17 -6.66 -7.01
N SER A 273 -21.18 -7.56 -6.93
CA SER A 273 -20.24 -7.60 -5.80
C SER A 273 -19.36 -6.35 -5.76
N CYS A 274 -19.24 -5.77 -4.56
CA CYS A 274 -18.27 -4.71 -4.28
C CYS A 274 -16.88 -5.35 -4.23
N THR A 275 -16.05 -5.17 -5.26
CA THR A 275 -14.63 -5.51 -5.17
C THR A 275 -13.91 -4.44 -4.37
N LEU A 276 -13.20 -4.84 -3.32
CA LEU A 276 -12.39 -3.91 -2.53
C LEU A 276 -11.05 -3.67 -3.21
N SER A 277 -10.52 -2.46 -3.06
CA SER A 277 -9.14 -2.11 -3.40
C SER A 277 -8.15 -2.65 -2.35
N ALA A 278 -6.88 -2.72 -2.69
CA ALA A 278 -5.82 -3.24 -1.84
C ALA A 278 -5.66 -2.43 -0.54
N TRP A 279 -5.80 -1.09 -0.58
CA TRP A 279 -5.77 -0.28 0.65
C TRP A 279 -7.03 -0.47 1.50
N GLU A 280 -8.21 -0.72 0.90
CA GLU A 280 -9.43 -1.06 1.66
C GLU A 280 -9.26 -2.43 2.33
N CYS A 281 -8.71 -3.41 1.63
CA CYS A 281 -8.31 -4.68 2.22
C CYS A 281 -7.29 -4.48 3.36
N GLY A 282 -6.36 -3.54 3.20
CA GLY A 282 -5.41 -3.13 4.24
C GLY A 282 -6.04 -2.43 5.45
N GLY A 283 -7.30 -2.00 5.35
CA GLY A 283 -8.05 -1.36 6.44
C GLY A 283 -8.14 0.17 6.34
N TYR A 284 -7.82 0.73 5.18
CA TYR A 284 -7.92 2.16 4.88
C TYR A 284 -9.05 2.42 3.88
N PHE A 285 -10.07 3.14 4.30
CA PHE A 285 -11.32 3.32 3.56
C PHE A 285 -11.49 4.77 3.11
N VAL A 286 -11.54 4.99 1.81
CA VAL A 286 -11.83 6.30 1.22
C VAL A 286 -13.33 6.40 0.98
N VAL A 287 -14.00 7.27 1.73
CA VAL A 287 -15.46 7.48 1.66
C VAL A 287 -15.78 8.81 0.97
N LYS A 288 -16.90 8.83 0.22
CA LYS A 288 -17.26 9.97 -0.65
C LYS A 288 -18.33 10.88 -0.05
N SER A 289 -19.10 10.39 0.91
CA SER A 289 -20.16 11.18 1.55
C SER A 289 -19.80 11.49 2.99
N ARG A 290 -20.10 12.73 3.41
CA ARG A 290 -19.91 13.16 4.81
C ARG A 290 -20.69 12.27 5.77
N SER A 291 -21.88 11.83 5.37
CA SER A 291 -22.71 10.92 6.16
C SER A 291 -22.03 9.56 6.37
N GLU A 292 -21.45 8.95 5.33
CA GLU A 292 -20.70 7.69 5.46
C GLU A 292 -19.48 7.88 6.35
N PHE A 293 -18.74 8.98 6.18
CA PHE A 293 -17.60 9.29 7.02
C PHE A 293 -18.02 9.38 8.48
N ASP A 294 -18.97 10.24 8.83
CA ASP A 294 -19.38 10.47 10.21
C ASP A 294 -19.95 9.21 10.86
N GLN A 295 -20.71 8.40 10.12
CA GLN A 295 -21.36 7.18 10.60
C GLN A 295 -20.50 5.92 10.49
N ALA A 296 -19.27 6.00 9.95
CA ALA A 296 -18.39 4.85 9.83
C ALA A 296 -18.11 4.21 11.21
N THR A 297 -18.39 2.90 11.32
CA THR A 297 -18.17 2.10 12.51
C THR A 297 -17.33 0.87 12.19
N GLU A 298 -16.59 0.35 13.18
CA GLU A 298 -15.79 -0.86 13.00
C GLU A 298 -16.67 -2.05 12.58
N GLN A 299 -17.88 -2.17 13.15
CA GLN A 299 -18.81 -3.24 12.81
C GLN A 299 -19.23 -3.22 11.32
N ALA A 300 -19.48 -2.04 10.76
CA ALA A 300 -19.85 -1.91 9.36
C ALA A 300 -18.68 -2.29 8.43
N LEU A 301 -17.47 -1.81 8.75
CA LEU A 301 -16.26 -2.09 7.96
C LEU A 301 -15.82 -3.56 8.05
N LEU A 302 -15.93 -4.17 9.24
CA LEU A 302 -15.76 -5.61 9.44
C LEU A 302 -16.71 -6.39 8.52
N LYS A 303 -18.00 -6.03 8.53
CA LYS A 303 -19.00 -6.70 7.67
C LYS A 303 -18.64 -6.57 6.19
N GLN A 304 -18.17 -5.39 5.75
CA GLN A 304 -17.76 -5.17 4.36
C GLN A 304 -16.59 -6.09 3.97
N LEU A 305 -15.53 -6.15 4.78
CA LEU A 305 -14.38 -7.02 4.54
C LEU A 305 -14.73 -8.50 4.58
N THR A 306 -15.52 -8.95 5.56
CA THR A 306 -15.94 -10.35 5.69
C THR A 306 -16.82 -10.81 4.53
N THR A 307 -17.68 -9.93 3.99
CA THR A 307 -18.62 -10.28 2.90
C THR A 307 -17.90 -10.67 1.61
N VAL A 308 -16.73 -10.10 1.37
CA VAL A 308 -15.92 -10.37 0.18
C VAL A 308 -14.82 -11.38 0.45
N SER A 309 -14.62 -11.83 1.68
CA SER A 309 -13.52 -12.72 2.04
C SER A 309 -13.82 -14.17 1.64
N LEU A 310 -12.77 -14.96 1.42
CA LEU A 310 -12.89 -16.42 1.37
C LEU A 310 -13.39 -16.97 2.72
N ASP A 311 -14.08 -18.11 2.66
CA ASP A 311 -14.38 -18.93 3.82
C ASP A 311 -13.14 -19.72 4.28
N ASP A 312 -13.28 -20.44 5.41
CA ASP A 312 -12.16 -21.18 5.99
C ASP A 312 -11.69 -22.32 5.08
N GLU A 313 -12.60 -23.04 4.42
CA GLU A 313 -12.24 -24.14 3.52
C GLU A 313 -11.48 -23.62 2.29
N GLY A 314 -11.99 -22.56 1.64
CA GLY A 314 -11.33 -21.90 0.52
C GLY A 314 -9.96 -21.37 0.90
N PHE A 315 -9.82 -20.76 2.09
CA PHE A 315 -8.53 -20.27 2.57
C PHE A 315 -7.53 -21.40 2.81
N GLN A 316 -7.95 -22.53 3.39
CA GLN A 316 -7.08 -23.72 3.51
C GLN A 316 -6.69 -24.29 2.14
N GLY A 317 -7.59 -24.23 1.16
CA GLY A 317 -7.30 -24.55 -0.23
C GLY A 317 -6.15 -23.69 -0.79
N VAL A 318 -6.23 -22.37 -0.60
CA VAL A 318 -5.19 -21.45 -1.08
C VAL A 318 -3.88 -21.58 -0.29
N LYS A 319 -3.91 -21.78 1.04
CA LYS A 319 -2.69 -22.08 1.82
C LYS A 319 -1.94 -23.30 1.26
N ARG A 320 -2.65 -24.39 0.95
CA ARG A 320 -2.05 -25.59 0.34
C ARG A 320 -1.49 -25.32 -1.05
N LEU A 321 -2.19 -24.53 -1.87
CA LEU A 321 -1.73 -24.11 -3.19
C LEU A 321 -0.39 -23.35 -3.07
N CYS A 322 -0.34 -22.33 -2.20
CA CYS A 322 0.86 -21.52 -1.98
C CYS A 322 2.04 -22.38 -1.49
N CYS A 323 1.83 -23.28 -0.52
CA CYS A 323 2.88 -24.21 -0.08
C CYS A 323 3.37 -25.09 -1.22
N THR A 324 2.45 -25.67 -2.01
CA THR A 324 2.81 -26.56 -3.12
C THR A 324 3.66 -25.85 -4.16
N ILE A 325 3.33 -24.59 -4.47
CA ILE A 325 4.12 -23.78 -5.41
C ILE A 325 5.47 -23.45 -4.77
N ALA A 326 5.48 -22.89 -3.56
CA ALA A 326 6.70 -22.50 -2.86
C ALA A 326 7.71 -23.65 -2.71
N SER A 327 7.23 -24.85 -2.39
CA SER A 327 8.07 -26.06 -2.28
C SER A 327 8.76 -26.47 -3.59
N LYS A 328 8.29 -26.03 -4.77
CA LYS A 328 8.98 -26.30 -6.05
C LYS A 328 10.24 -25.45 -6.22
N PHE A 329 10.32 -24.33 -5.52
CA PHE A 329 11.41 -23.36 -5.60
C PHE A 329 12.34 -23.42 -4.38
N ALA A 330 11.87 -24.00 -3.27
CA ALA A 330 12.70 -24.32 -2.12
C ALA A 330 13.83 -25.30 -2.51
N SER A 331 15.05 -25.01 -2.08
CA SER A 331 16.29 -25.71 -2.49
C SER A 331 16.79 -26.68 -1.43
#